data_AF-A0A2E6RCA8-F1
#
_entry.id   AF-A0A2E6RCA8-F1
#
_cell.length_a   1.000
_cell.length_b   1.000
_cell.length_c   1.000
_cell.angle_alpha   90.00
_cell.angle_beta   90.00
_cell.angle_gamma   90.00
#
_symmetry.space_group_name_H-M   'P 1'
#
loop_
_entity.id
_entity.type
_entity.pdbx_description
1 polymer ?
#
loop_
_entity_poly.entity_id
_entity_poly.type
_entity_poly.pdbx_seq_one_letter_code
_entity_poly.pdbx_strand_id
1 'polypeptide(L)'
;MSDLIRKLIDEARRIEEDTEHSFKGHYNAASRWARYHLCIGLPSALLAAVAGAAAFKHYPELAGALALLSTALTTVLTFLKPSERSEIHKTVAGQYQALRNQARIFREIHLTEDMATEKAKSHLLDLANTRDELNQTSPAIARRDYQLAKQDIDDGRAHYHVDEVKE
;
A
#
# COMPACT_ATOMS: atom_id res chain seq x y z
N MET A 1 -28.63 5.51 -23.14
CA MET A 1 -27.17 5.38 -23.02
C MET A 1 -26.52 5.08 -24.36
N SER A 2 -25.68 6.01 -24.85
CA SER A 2 -24.92 5.84 -26.10
C SER A 2 -23.82 4.77 -25.96
N ASP A 3 -23.42 4.16 -27.08
CA ASP A 3 -22.32 3.17 -27.11
C ASP A 3 -21.01 3.73 -26.53
N LEU A 4 -20.75 5.01 -26.77
CA LEU A 4 -19.58 5.69 -26.24
C LEU A 4 -19.61 5.80 -24.71
N ILE A 5 -20.73 6.21 -24.12
CA ILE A 5 -20.86 6.33 -22.66
C ILE A 5 -20.64 4.96 -22.00
N ARG A 6 -21.18 3.89 -22.59
CA ARG A 6 -20.95 2.53 -22.10
C ARG A 6 -19.46 2.18 -22.08
N LYS A 7 -18.73 2.47 -23.16
CA LYS A 7 -17.28 2.24 -23.24
C LYS A 7 -16.50 3.05 -22.21
N LEU A 8 -16.90 4.31 -21.95
CA LEU A 8 -16.27 5.15 -20.93
C LEU A 8 -16.52 4.60 -19.51
N ILE A 9 -17.74 4.13 -19.23
CA ILE A 9 -18.08 3.47 -17.96
C ILE A 9 -17.23 2.22 -17.76
N ASP A 10 -17.15 1.36 -18.78
CA ASP A 10 -16.41 0.11 -18.71
C ASP A 10 -14.92 0.35 -18.49
N GLU A 11 -14.33 1.37 -19.12
CA GLU A 11 -12.92 1.71 -18.92
C GLU A 11 -12.67 2.34 -17.54
N ALA A 12 -13.57 3.20 -17.06
CA ALA A 12 -13.48 3.73 -15.70
C ALA A 12 -13.56 2.63 -14.64
N ARG A 13 -14.36 1.57 -14.87
CA ARG A 13 -14.42 0.38 -14.00
C ARG A 13 -13.11 -0.39 -13.97
N ARG A 14 -12.46 -0.57 -15.12
CA ARG A 14 -11.14 -1.22 -15.19
C ARG A 14 -10.10 -0.45 -14.40
N ILE A 15 -10.08 0.87 -14.52
CA ILE A 15 -9.20 1.72 -13.69
C ILE A 15 -9.55 1.56 -12.21
N GLU A 16 -10.84 1.55 -11.84
CA GLU A 16 -11.29 1.32 -10.45
C GLU A 16 -10.78 -0.02 -9.89
N GLU A 17 -10.90 -1.11 -10.67
CA GLU A 17 -10.45 -2.46 -10.30
C GLU A 17 -8.92 -2.56 -10.19
N ASP A 18 -8.19 -2.09 -11.21
CA ASP A 18 -6.72 -2.11 -11.23
C ASP A 18 -6.14 -1.35 -10.03
N THR A 19 -6.67 -0.15 -9.77
CA THR A 19 -6.23 0.71 -8.67
C THR A 19 -6.61 0.13 -7.32
N GLU A 20 -7.72 -0.63 -7.23
CA GLU A 20 -8.11 -1.35 -6.02
C GLU A 20 -7.12 -2.45 -5.63
N HIS A 21 -6.75 -3.30 -6.58
CA HIS A 21 -5.73 -4.31 -6.36
C HIS A 21 -4.39 -3.68 -5.94
N SER A 22 -3.99 -2.59 -6.61
CA SER A 22 -2.74 -1.89 -6.32
C SER A 22 -2.74 -1.26 -4.93
N PHE A 23 -3.75 -0.48 -4.55
CA PHE A 23 -3.72 0.20 -3.25
C PHE A 23 -3.73 -0.80 -2.09
N LYS A 24 -4.55 -1.86 -2.16
CA LYS A 24 -4.57 -2.90 -1.12
C LYS A 24 -3.24 -3.65 -1.04
N GLY A 25 -2.65 -3.99 -2.18
CA GLY A 25 -1.34 -4.64 -2.24
C GLY A 25 -0.25 -3.77 -1.61
N HIS A 26 -0.24 -2.47 -1.87
CA HIS A 26 0.67 -1.52 -1.25
C HIS A 26 0.43 -1.36 0.26
N TYR A 27 -0.81 -1.29 0.75
CA TYR A 27 -1.08 -1.27 2.20
C TYR A 27 -0.61 -2.56 2.90
N ASN A 28 -0.80 -3.72 2.28
CA ASN A 28 -0.31 -4.99 2.80
C ASN A 28 1.23 -5.00 2.87
N ALA A 29 1.90 -4.52 1.83
CA ALA A 29 3.35 -4.37 1.83
C ALA A 29 3.83 -3.38 2.91
N ALA A 30 3.14 -2.25 3.11
CA ALA A 30 3.45 -1.28 4.15
C ALA A 30 3.35 -1.89 5.56
N SER A 31 2.22 -2.53 5.87
CA SER A 31 1.99 -3.22 7.14
C SER A 31 3.07 -4.27 7.44
N ARG A 32 3.46 -5.02 6.41
CA ARG A 32 4.51 -6.03 6.52
C ARG A 32 5.88 -5.43 6.83
N TRP A 33 6.26 -4.36 6.14
CA TRP A 33 7.52 -3.68 6.40
C TRP A 33 7.54 -3.02 7.78
N ALA A 34 6.42 -2.44 8.23
CA ALA A 34 6.27 -1.94 9.60
C ALA A 34 6.49 -3.05 10.64
N ARG A 35 5.92 -4.24 10.40
CA ARG A 35 6.14 -5.42 11.27
C ARG A 35 7.60 -5.82 11.32
N TYR A 36 8.32 -5.85 10.19
CA TYR A 36 9.75 -6.14 10.18
C TYR A 36 10.57 -5.12 10.95
N HIS A 37 10.23 -3.83 10.85
CA HIS A 37 10.90 -2.80 11.64
C HIS A 37 10.77 -3.06 13.14
N LEU A 38 9.57 -3.36 13.63
CA LEU A 38 9.33 -3.61 15.05
C LEU A 38 9.91 -4.94 15.52
N CYS A 39 9.73 -6.01 14.77
CA CYS A 39 10.21 -7.35 15.13
C CYS A 39 11.73 -7.45 15.20
N ILE A 40 12.48 -6.58 14.50
CA ILE A 40 13.95 -6.55 14.55
C ILE A 40 14.43 -5.42 15.47
N GLY A 41 13.79 -4.25 15.40
CA GLY A 41 14.14 -3.05 16.17
C GLY A 41 13.98 -3.23 17.67
N LEU A 42 12.86 -3.79 18.13
CA LEU A 42 12.62 -3.97 19.56
C LEU A 42 13.62 -4.95 20.19
N PRO A 43 13.87 -6.17 19.63
CA PRO A 43 14.89 -7.04 20.18
C PRO A 43 16.28 -6.42 20.13
N SER A 44 16.64 -5.70 19.06
CA SER A 44 17.93 -5.02 18.97
C SER A 44 18.13 -4.01 20.11
N ALA A 45 17.14 -3.16 20.37
CA ALA A 45 17.21 -2.15 21.43
C ALA A 45 17.26 -2.78 22.82
N LEU A 46 16.49 -3.85 23.06
CA LEU A 46 16.52 -4.59 24.33
C LEU A 46 17.88 -5.24 24.57
N LEU A 47 18.46 -5.89 23.55
CA LEU A 47 19.79 -6.51 23.65
C LEU A 47 20.86 -5.46 23.96
N ALA A 48 20.83 -4.29 23.31
CA ALA A 48 21.75 -3.19 23.61
C ALA A 48 21.62 -2.72 25.06
N ALA A 49 20.39 -2.56 25.55
CA ALA A 49 20.15 -2.11 26.92
C ALA A 49 20.68 -3.12 27.96
N VAL A 50 20.41 -4.42 27.75
CA VAL A 50 20.92 -5.48 28.64
C VAL A 50 22.43 -5.61 28.55
N ALA A 51 23.03 -5.48 27.35
CA ALA A 51 24.47 -5.48 27.17
C ALA A 51 25.14 -4.35 27.95
N GLY A 52 24.59 -3.14 27.85
CA GLY A 52 25.05 -1.97 28.60
C GLY A 52 25.00 -2.21 30.12
N ALA A 53 23.88 -2.74 30.64
CA ALA A 53 23.76 -3.06 32.06
C ALA A 53 24.74 -4.16 32.52
N ALA A 54 24.95 -5.20 31.70
CA ALA A 54 25.85 -6.31 32.00
C ALA A 54 27.33 -5.85 32.07
N ALA A 55 27.72 -4.89 31.23
CA ALA A 55 29.07 -4.33 31.24
C ALA A 55 29.43 -3.69 32.60
N PHE A 56 28.46 -3.09 33.30
CA PHE A 56 28.67 -2.49 34.63
C PHE A 56 28.62 -3.49 35.80
N LYS A 57 28.14 -4.72 35.58
CA LYS A 57 27.97 -5.74 36.64
C LYS A 57 29.02 -6.88 36.60
N HIS A 58 30.19 -6.64 36.02
CA HIS A 58 31.27 -7.62 35.88
C HIS A 58 30.90 -8.88 35.06
N TYR A 59 29.99 -8.76 34.08
CA TYR A 59 29.66 -9.83 33.12
C TYR A 59 30.15 -9.49 31.70
N PRO A 60 31.47 -9.38 31.45
CA PRO A 60 32.01 -8.85 30.19
C PRO A 60 31.72 -9.74 28.98
N GLU A 61 31.77 -11.05 29.14
CA GLU A 61 31.48 -12.01 28.05
C GLU A 61 30.02 -11.90 27.58
N LEU A 62 29.08 -11.85 28.54
CA LEU A 62 27.66 -11.66 28.25
C LEU A 62 27.40 -10.30 27.61
N ALA A 63 28.01 -9.24 28.14
CA ALA A 63 27.89 -7.90 27.60
C ALA A 63 28.36 -7.83 26.14
N GLY A 64 29.52 -8.42 25.83
CA GLY A 64 30.07 -8.49 24.49
C GLY A 64 29.18 -9.27 23.52
N ALA A 65 28.70 -10.45 23.92
CA ALA A 65 27.82 -11.27 23.09
C ALA A 65 26.50 -10.56 22.74
N LEU A 66 25.83 -9.96 23.73
CA LEU A 66 24.57 -9.24 23.53
C LEU A 66 24.77 -7.97 22.69
N ALA A 67 25.89 -7.25 22.88
CA ALA A 67 26.23 -6.08 22.07
C ALA A 67 26.42 -6.46 20.60
N LEU A 68 27.18 -7.53 20.31
CA LEU A 68 27.40 -8.02 18.95
C LEU A 68 26.08 -8.41 18.26
N LEU A 69 25.19 -9.12 18.98
CA LEU A 69 23.87 -9.47 18.44
C LEU A 69 23.01 -8.23 18.17
N SER A 70 22.97 -7.27 19.08
CA SER A 70 22.27 -6.00 18.88
C SER A 70 22.81 -5.23 17.68
N THR A 71 24.13 -5.14 17.54
CA THR A 71 24.77 -4.50 16.39
C THR A 71 24.38 -5.20 15.09
N ALA A 72 24.43 -6.54 15.04
CA ALA A 72 24.04 -7.30 13.85
C ALA A 72 22.59 -7.02 13.43
N LEU A 73 21.64 -7.03 14.37
CA LEU A 73 20.23 -6.70 14.08
C LEU A 73 20.05 -5.26 13.63
N THR A 74 20.76 -4.32 14.26
CA THR A 74 20.75 -2.90 13.86
C THR A 74 21.29 -2.72 12.44
N THR A 75 22.38 -3.42 12.08
CA THR A 75 22.91 -3.42 10.71
C THR A 75 21.90 -3.95 9.70
N VAL A 76 21.14 -5.01 10.06
CA VAL A 76 20.05 -5.50 9.20
C VAL A 76 18.97 -4.42 9.01
N LEU A 77 18.60 -3.69 10.06
CA LEU A 77 17.63 -2.58 9.96
C LEU A 77 18.12 -1.43 9.08
N THR A 78 19.38 -1.02 9.24
CA THR A 78 19.95 0.08 8.45
C THR A 78 20.14 -0.30 6.99
N PHE A 79 20.44 -1.56 6.70
CA PHE A 79 20.55 -2.08 5.33
C PHE A 79 19.18 -2.25 4.65
N LEU A 80 18.22 -2.90 5.32
CA LEU A 80 16.90 -3.17 4.75
C LEU A 80 15.98 -1.93 4.72
N LYS A 81 16.20 -0.97 5.62
CA LYS A 81 15.38 0.23 5.81
C LYS A 81 13.87 -0.05 5.85
N PRO A 82 13.40 -0.96 6.72
CA PRO A 82 12.00 -1.39 6.71
C PRO A 82 11.01 -0.24 6.99
N SER A 83 11.37 0.71 7.85
CA SER A 83 10.51 1.88 8.12
C SER A 83 10.32 2.76 6.87
N GLU A 84 11.39 3.01 6.11
CA GLU A 84 11.32 3.82 4.88
C GLU A 84 10.45 3.11 3.82
N ARG A 85 10.66 1.80 3.63
CA ARG A 85 9.84 0.99 2.71
C ARG A 85 8.37 0.98 3.11
N SER A 86 8.08 0.90 4.40
CA SER A 86 6.71 0.99 4.92
C SER A 86 6.04 2.29 4.50
N GLU A 87 6.68 3.44 4.75
CA GLU A 87 6.11 4.75 4.42
C GLU A 87 5.96 4.98 2.92
N ILE A 88 6.92 4.53 2.10
CA ILE A 88 6.82 4.58 0.63
C ILE A 88 5.58 3.81 0.16
N HIS A 89 5.44 2.54 0.56
CA HIS A 89 4.28 1.75 0.16
C HIS A 89 2.97 2.35 0.69
N LYS A 90 2.94 2.89 1.92
CA LYS A 90 1.75 3.54 2.48
C LYS A 90 1.34 4.78 1.70
N THR A 91 2.30 5.58 1.27
CA THR A 91 2.07 6.80 0.47
C THR A 91 1.49 6.43 -0.89
N VAL A 92 2.13 5.48 -1.57
CA VAL A 92 1.68 4.98 -2.88
C VAL A 92 0.29 4.34 -2.78
N ALA A 93 0.00 3.59 -1.71
CA ALA A 93 -1.33 3.05 -1.47
C ALA A 93 -2.39 4.15 -1.41
N GLY A 94 -2.12 5.24 -0.67
CA GLY A 94 -3.02 6.39 -0.59
C GLY A 94 -3.28 7.04 -1.95
N GLN A 95 -2.27 7.13 -2.81
CA GLN A 95 -2.39 7.69 -4.17
C GLN A 95 -3.28 6.82 -5.07
N TYR A 96 -3.05 5.50 -5.11
CA TYR A 96 -3.92 4.58 -5.85
C TYR A 96 -5.35 4.58 -5.29
N GLN A 97 -5.53 4.63 -3.97
CA GLN A 97 -6.86 4.69 -3.36
C GLN A 97 -7.59 5.98 -3.75
N ALA A 98 -6.90 7.12 -3.80
CA ALA A 98 -7.46 8.37 -4.27
C ALA A 98 -7.90 8.25 -5.73
N LEU A 99 -7.06 7.68 -6.61
CA LEU A 99 -7.37 7.47 -8.01
C LEU A 99 -8.58 6.53 -8.21
N ARG A 100 -8.65 5.43 -7.45
CA ARG A 100 -9.80 4.52 -7.40
C ARG A 100 -11.10 5.28 -7.12
N ASN A 101 -11.07 6.14 -6.11
CA ASN A 101 -12.23 6.94 -5.73
C ASN A 101 -12.60 7.99 -6.78
N GLN A 102 -11.61 8.62 -7.41
CA GLN A 102 -11.84 9.57 -8.51
C GLN A 102 -12.48 8.87 -9.71
N ALA A 103 -11.99 7.69 -10.11
CA ALA A 103 -12.58 6.89 -11.18
C ALA A 103 -14.03 6.49 -10.88
N ARG A 104 -14.31 6.05 -9.65
CA ARG A 104 -15.67 5.74 -9.19
C ARG A 104 -16.59 6.96 -9.23
N ILE A 105 -16.16 8.11 -8.71
CA ILE A 105 -16.96 9.34 -8.72
C ILE A 105 -17.18 9.84 -10.16
N PHE A 106 -16.17 9.74 -11.01
CA PHE A 106 -16.32 10.07 -12.43
C PHE A 106 -17.43 9.22 -13.06
N ARG A 107 -17.38 7.91 -12.86
CA ARG A 107 -18.33 6.95 -13.41
C ARG A 107 -19.76 7.11 -12.85
N GLU A 108 -19.90 7.30 -11.54
CA GLU A 108 -21.20 7.32 -10.85
C GLU A 108 -21.89 8.70 -10.92
N ILE A 109 -21.11 9.79 -10.89
CA ILE A 109 -21.65 11.14 -10.66
C ILE A 109 -21.38 12.08 -11.83
N HIS A 110 -20.15 12.12 -12.35
CA HIS A 110 -19.77 13.14 -13.35
C HIS A 110 -20.14 12.75 -14.80
N LEU A 111 -20.16 11.45 -15.11
CA LEU A 111 -20.44 10.97 -16.45
C LEU A 111 -21.94 10.92 -16.71
N THR A 112 -22.48 12.01 -17.27
CA THR A 112 -23.90 12.14 -17.62
C THR A 112 -24.11 12.08 -19.15
N GLU A 113 -25.34 11.78 -19.60
CA GLU A 113 -25.66 11.74 -21.04
C GLU A 113 -25.46 13.09 -21.75
N ASP A 114 -25.65 14.19 -21.02
CA ASP A 114 -25.48 15.56 -21.52
C ASP A 114 -24.03 16.06 -21.49
N MET A 115 -23.10 15.27 -20.94
CA MET A 115 -21.69 15.66 -20.88
C MET A 115 -21.10 15.70 -22.29
N ALA A 116 -20.45 16.82 -22.63
CA ALA A 116 -19.72 16.94 -23.89
C ALA A 116 -18.73 15.78 -24.06
N THR A 117 -18.85 15.05 -25.19
CA THR A 117 -18.07 13.85 -25.49
C THR A 117 -16.57 14.05 -25.29
N GLU A 118 -16.04 15.18 -25.77
CA GLU A 118 -14.61 15.48 -25.66
C GLU A 118 -14.16 15.65 -24.21
N LYS A 119 -15.00 16.28 -23.37
CA LYS A 119 -14.74 16.44 -21.95
C LYS A 119 -14.71 15.10 -21.22
N ALA A 120 -15.64 14.20 -21.58
CA ALA A 120 -15.72 12.87 -20.97
C ALA A 120 -14.49 12.00 -21.30
N LYS A 121 -14.03 12.05 -22.57
CA LYS A 121 -12.80 11.38 -22.99
C LYS A 121 -11.56 11.95 -22.31
N SER A 122 -11.45 13.28 -22.27
CA SER A 122 -10.32 13.97 -21.64
C SER A 122 -10.17 13.58 -20.17
N HIS A 123 -11.27 13.59 -19.41
CA HIS A 123 -11.24 13.20 -18.00
C HIS A 123 -10.83 11.73 -17.79
N LEU A 124 -11.29 10.81 -18.66
CA LEU A 124 -10.86 9.42 -18.60
C LEU A 124 -9.36 9.27 -18.92
N LEU A 125 -8.84 10.04 -19.89
CA LEU A 125 -7.42 10.06 -20.22
C LEU A 125 -6.59 10.58 -19.04
N ASP A 126 -7.06 11.59 -18.31
CA ASP A 126 -6.38 12.10 -17.11
C ASP A 126 -6.26 11.03 -16.02
N LEU A 127 -7.33 10.26 -15.80
CA LEU A 127 -7.33 9.12 -14.86
C LEU A 127 -6.34 8.03 -15.31
N ALA A 128 -6.34 7.69 -16.61
CA ALA A 128 -5.43 6.70 -17.18
C ALA A 128 -3.96 7.13 -17.08
N ASN A 129 -3.66 8.39 -17.41
CA ASN A 129 -2.32 8.95 -17.31
C ASN A 129 -1.82 8.94 -15.87
N THR A 130 -2.70 9.29 -14.90
CA THR A 130 -2.37 9.23 -13.48
C THR A 130 -2.07 7.79 -13.05
N ARG A 131 -2.87 6.81 -13.50
CA ARG A 131 -2.61 5.38 -13.23
C ARG A 131 -1.25 4.96 -13.76
N ASP A 132 -0.95 5.35 -15.00
CA ASP A 132 0.28 4.94 -15.67
C ASP A 132 1.52 5.60 -15.04
N GLU A 133 1.41 6.85 -14.59
CA GLU A 133 2.45 7.52 -13.79
C GLU A 133 2.69 6.82 -12.45
N LEU A 134 1.62 6.45 -11.73
CA LEU A 134 1.74 5.69 -10.50
C LEU A 134 2.38 4.32 -10.76
N ASN A 135 2.00 3.61 -11.83
CA ASN A 135 2.57 2.31 -12.19
C ASN A 135 4.07 2.41 -12.47
N GLN A 136 4.54 3.51 -13.07
CA GLN A 136 5.96 3.72 -13.37
C GLN A 136 6.80 4.09 -12.15
N THR A 137 6.22 4.84 -11.20
CA THR A 137 6.96 5.41 -10.06
C THR A 137 6.87 4.55 -8.80
N SER A 138 5.91 3.63 -8.73
CA SER A 138 5.67 2.80 -7.55
C SER A 138 6.69 1.67 -7.40
N PRO A 139 7.09 1.32 -6.16
CA PRO A 139 7.86 0.11 -5.93
C PRO A 139 7.02 -1.14 -6.22
N ALA A 140 7.67 -2.23 -6.64
CA ALA A 140 6.99 -3.48 -6.89
C ALA A 140 6.30 -4.05 -5.63
N ILE A 141 5.06 -4.53 -5.80
CA ILE A 141 4.33 -5.26 -4.77
C ILE A 141 4.83 -6.71 -4.74
N ALA A 142 5.17 -7.24 -3.56
CA ALA A 142 5.58 -8.63 -3.45
C ALA A 142 4.38 -9.56 -3.69
N ARG A 143 4.60 -10.74 -4.29
CA ARG A 143 3.54 -11.69 -4.64
C ARG A 143 2.59 -12.02 -3.48
N ARG A 144 3.12 -12.15 -2.26
CA ARG A 144 2.32 -12.40 -1.05
C ARG A 144 1.36 -11.25 -0.70
N ASP A 145 1.79 -10.00 -0.90
CA ASP A 145 0.99 -8.82 -0.57
C ASP A 145 -0.12 -8.64 -1.61
N TYR A 146 0.19 -8.92 -2.87
CA TYR A 146 -0.79 -9.00 -3.97
C TYR A 146 -1.81 -10.13 -3.74
N GLN A 147 -1.38 -11.33 -3.38
CA GLN A 147 -2.28 -12.45 -3.12
C GLN A 147 -3.22 -12.18 -1.94
N LEU A 148 -2.71 -11.57 -0.87
CA LEU A 148 -3.54 -11.16 0.26
C LEU A 148 -4.57 -10.10 -0.16
N ALA A 149 -4.15 -9.09 -0.93
CA ALA A 149 -5.05 -8.07 -1.46
C ALA A 149 -6.14 -8.67 -2.36
N LYS A 150 -5.77 -9.63 -3.22
CA LYS A 150 -6.72 -10.36 -4.07
C LYS A 150 -7.74 -11.12 -3.21
N GLN A 151 -7.29 -11.86 -2.20
CA GLN A 151 -8.18 -12.55 -1.27
C GLN A 151 -9.12 -11.58 -0.54
N ASP A 152 -8.63 -10.43 -0.08
CA ASP A 152 -9.47 -9.40 0.55
C ASP A 152 -10.55 -8.84 -0.39
N ILE A 153 -10.28 -8.78 -1.69
CA ILE A 153 -11.23 -8.32 -2.71
C ILE A 153 -12.23 -9.42 -3.01
N ASP A 154 -11.75 -10.64 -3.27
CA ASP A 154 -12.57 -11.81 -3.58
C ASP A 154 -13.53 -12.15 -2.42
N ASP A 155 -13.11 -11.94 -1.17
CA ASP A 155 -13.93 -12.11 0.04
C ASP A 155 -14.99 -10.99 0.24
N GLY A 156 -15.07 -10.04 -0.69
CA GLY A 156 -16.06 -8.96 -0.64
C GLY A 156 -15.76 -7.86 0.38
N ARG A 157 -14.58 -7.84 1.03
CA ARG A 157 -14.20 -6.76 1.97
C ARG A 157 -14.03 -5.39 1.28
N ALA A 158 -14.07 -5.37 -0.05
CA ALA A 158 -14.10 -4.19 -0.89
C ALA A 158 -15.50 -3.54 -1.00
N HIS A 159 -16.57 -4.32 -0.79
CA HIS A 159 -17.93 -3.85 -0.99
C HIS A 159 -18.39 -2.99 0.18
N TYR A 160 -19.13 -1.93 -0.13
CA TYR A 160 -19.76 -1.13 0.90
C TYR A 160 -21.02 -1.83 1.38
N HIS A 161 -21.07 -2.19 2.66
CA HIS A 161 -22.27 -2.74 3.28
C HIS A 161 -23.50 -1.83 3.12
N VAL A 162 -23.32 -0.50 3.01
CA VAL A 162 -24.43 0.44 2.77
C VAL A 162 -25.07 0.28 1.39
N ASP A 163 -24.39 -0.36 0.43
CA ASP A 163 -24.95 -0.64 -0.91
C ASP A 163 -25.79 -1.92 -0.93
N GLU A 164 -25.61 -2.82 0.07
CA GLU A 164 -26.35 -4.08 0.23
C GLU A 164 -27.69 -3.87 0.93
N VAL A 165 -27.78 -2.90 1.84
CA VAL A 165 -29.01 -2.55 2.56
C VAL A 165 -29.80 -1.54 1.73
N LYS A 166 -30.51 -2.03 0.70
CA LYS A 166 -31.56 -1.24 0.02
C LYS A 166 -32.91 -1.64 0.61
N GLU A 167 -33.55 -0.74 1.35
CA GLU A 167 -34.97 -0.81 1.72
C GLU A 167 -35.88 -0.76 0.48
#